data_AF-A0A2D4N3X4-F1
#
_entry.id   AF-A0A2D4N3X4-F1
#
_cell.length_a   1.000
_cell.length_b   1.000
_cell.length_c   1.000
_cell.angle_alpha   90.00
_cell.angle_beta   90.00
_cell.angle_gamma   90.00
#
_symmetry.space_group_name_H-M   'P 1'
#
loop_
_entity.id
_entity.type
_entity.pdbx_description
1 polymer ?
#
loop_
_entity_poly.entity_id
_entity_poly.type
_entity_poly.pdbx_seq_one_letter_code
_entity_poly.pdbx_strand_id
1 'polypeptide(L)'
;IERDEAKSLVERYGGKVTGNISKKTNYLVKGRDCGMSKCEKALALRTKIIDEDGLFDLIRNTPGKRSKYEIAAETEAKRTKSKVEKTSPETKADKRKLSPTKLDSDSRK
;
A
#
# COMPACT_ATOMS: atom_id res chain seq x y z
N ILE A 1 7.14 -6.77 26.05
CA ILE A 1 8.54 -6.48 25.63
C ILE A 1 8.97 -5.14 26.24
N GLU A 2 10.23 -4.95 26.63
CA GLU A 2 10.63 -3.61 27.08
C GLU A 2 10.67 -2.63 25.91
N ARG A 3 10.44 -1.34 26.19
CA ARG A 3 10.41 -0.31 25.15
C ARG A 3 11.71 -0.25 24.35
N ASP A 4 12.85 -0.43 25.01
CA ASP A 4 14.17 -0.41 24.38
C ASP A 4 14.41 -1.64 23.49
N GLU A 5 13.90 -2.82 23.89
CA GLU A 5 13.95 -4.02 23.06
C GLU A 5 13.12 -3.84 21.78
N ALA A 6 11.90 -3.32 21.90
CA ALA A 6 11.03 -3.04 20.76
C ALA A 6 11.67 -2.02 19.81
N LYS A 7 12.31 -0.99 20.37
CA LYS A 7 13.04 0.02 19.59
C LYS A 7 14.20 -0.60 18.82
N SER A 8 15.01 -1.40 19.50
CA SER A 8 16.17 -2.09 18.91
C SER A 8 15.75 -3.07 17.82
N LEU A 9 14.63 -3.74 17.99
CA LEU A 9 14.06 -4.64 16.99
C LEU A 9 13.69 -3.86 15.73
N VAL A 10 12.88 -2.81 15.88
CA VAL A 10 12.43 -1.99 14.74
C VAL A 10 13.61 -1.36 13.99
N GLU A 11 14.62 -0.85 14.71
CA GLU A 11 15.82 -0.26 14.11
C GLU A 11 16.67 -1.29 13.37
N ARG A 12 16.81 -2.53 13.89
CA ARG A 12 17.50 -3.63 13.21
C ARG A 12 16.87 -4.00 11.87
N TYR A 13 15.55 -3.94 11.76
CA TYR A 13 14.84 -4.17 10.50
C TYR A 13 14.74 -2.91 9.62
N GLY A 14 15.47 -1.84 9.94
CA GLY A 14 15.53 -0.60 9.14
C GLY A 14 14.34 0.34 9.32
N GLY A 15 13.54 0.13 10.36
CA GLY A 15 12.46 1.03 10.76
C GLY A 15 12.97 2.21 11.60
N LYS A 16 12.20 3.29 11.64
CA LYS A 16 12.48 4.47 12.46
C LYS A 16 11.48 4.56 13.61
N VAL A 17 11.98 4.72 14.83
CA VAL A 17 11.15 4.89 16.02
C VAL A 17 11.15 6.36 16.45
N THR A 18 9.96 6.90 16.69
CA THR A 18 9.79 8.27 17.22
C THR A 18 8.91 8.24 18.46
N GLY A 19 9.23 9.07 19.46
CA GLY A 19 8.44 9.16 20.70
C GLY A 19 7.09 9.87 20.54
N ASN A 20 6.93 10.64 19.47
CA ASN A 20 5.70 11.33 19.09
C ASN A 20 5.12 10.77 17.78
N ILE A 21 3.80 10.84 17.68
CA ILE A 21 3.02 10.47 16.50
C ILE A 21 2.98 11.68 15.57
N SER A 22 3.35 11.47 14.31
CA SER A 22 3.32 12.48 13.25
C SER A 22 2.58 11.92 12.03
N LYS A 23 2.32 12.75 11.02
CA LYS A 23 1.69 12.31 9.75
C LYS A 23 2.50 11.22 9.01
N LYS A 24 3.80 11.12 9.30
CA LYS A 24 4.70 10.08 8.73
C LYS A 24 4.69 8.78 9.53
N THR A 25 3.90 8.68 10.61
CA THR A 25 3.83 7.49 11.45
C THR A 25 2.79 6.53 10.89
N ASN A 26 3.24 5.36 10.45
CA ASN A 26 2.36 4.34 9.87
C ASN A 26 1.71 3.47 10.94
N TYR A 27 2.46 3.14 12.00
CA TYR A 27 2.03 2.23 13.05
C TYR A 27 2.27 2.84 14.43
N LEU A 28 1.31 2.68 15.33
CA LEU A 28 1.45 2.93 16.76
C LEU A 28 1.41 1.58 17.48
N VAL A 29 2.50 1.24 18.17
CA VAL A 29 2.52 0.06 19.05
C VAL A 29 1.89 0.45 20.38
N LYS A 30 0.72 -0.12 20.66
CA LYS A 30 -0.02 0.05 21.91
C LYS A 30 0.44 -1.04 22.87
N GLY A 31 0.88 -0.64 24.06
CA GLY A 31 1.08 -1.55 25.19
C GLY A 31 -0.06 -1.43 26.20
N ARG A 32 0.11 -2.10 27.35
CA ARG A 32 -0.89 -2.10 28.44
C ARG A 32 -1.29 -0.71 28.92
N ASP A 33 -0.34 0.22 29.04
CA ASP A 33 -0.58 1.61 29.47
C ASP A 33 -0.37 2.63 28.33
N CYS A 34 -1.29 2.62 27.36
CA CYS A 34 -1.31 3.68 26.34
C CYS A 34 -2.25 4.81 26.77
N GLY A 35 -1.68 5.99 27.06
CA GLY A 35 -2.48 7.16 27.42
C GLY A 35 -3.45 7.61 26.32
N MET A 36 -4.62 8.09 26.72
CA MET A 36 -5.72 8.50 25.83
C MET A 36 -5.26 9.48 24.73
N SER A 37 -4.45 10.47 25.08
CA SER A 37 -3.98 11.51 24.15
C SER A 37 -3.14 10.97 22.99
N LYS A 38 -2.51 9.80 23.12
CA LYS A 38 -1.77 9.15 22.00
C LYS A 38 -2.71 8.35 21.12
N CYS A 39 -3.68 7.64 21.71
CA CYS A 39 -4.69 6.90 20.98
C CYS A 39 -5.54 7.84 20.11
N GLU A 40 -6.02 8.95 20.66
CA GLU A 40 -6.80 9.95 19.93
C GLU A 40 -6.01 10.57 18.78
N LYS A 41 -4.73 10.93 19.01
CA LYS A 41 -3.86 11.47 17.95
C LYS A 41 -3.65 10.46 16.83
N ALA A 42 -3.46 9.17 17.16
CA ALA A 42 -3.33 8.12 16.15
C ALA A 42 -4.61 7.96 15.34
N LEU A 43 -5.78 7.97 15.99
CA LEU A 43 -7.07 7.90 15.31
C LEU A 43 -7.31 9.11 14.39
N ALA A 44 -7.02 10.32 14.88
CA ALA A 44 -7.16 11.55 14.10
C ALA A 44 -6.24 11.57 12.87
N LEU A 45 -5.03 11.04 13.00
CA LEU A 45 -4.06 10.91 11.90
C LEU A 45 -4.27 9.65 11.05
N ARG A 46 -5.27 8.82 11.37
CA ARG A 46 -5.53 7.51 10.73
C ARG A 46 -4.31 6.58 10.74
N THR A 47 -3.51 6.65 11.79
CA THR A 47 -2.38 5.75 12.04
C THR A 47 -2.92 4.39 12.50
N LYS A 48 -2.35 3.30 11.99
CA LYS A 48 -2.77 1.96 12.38
C LYS A 48 -2.26 1.64 13.78
N ILE A 49 -3.16 1.28 14.69
CA ILE A 49 -2.80 0.87 16.05
C ILE A 49 -2.60 -0.65 16.03
N ILE A 50 -1.44 -1.09 16.49
CA ILE A 50 -1.05 -2.50 16.59
C ILE A 50 -0.55 -2.80 17.99
N ASP A 51 -0.58 -4.07 18.40
CA ASP A 51 -0.05 -4.51 19.68
C ASP A 51 1.38 -5.06 19.52
N GLU A 52 1.98 -5.53 20.62
CA GLU A 52 3.31 -6.15 20.61
C GLU A 52 3.35 -7.36 19.64
N ASP A 53 2.33 -8.21 19.67
CA ASP A 53 2.20 -9.35 18.75
C ASP A 53 2.08 -8.90 17.29
N GLY A 54 1.32 -7.83 17.05
CA GLY A 54 1.16 -7.26 15.71
C GLY A 54 2.47 -6.73 15.13
N LEU A 55 3.40 -6.27 15.97
CA LEU A 55 4.75 -5.90 15.55
C LEU A 55 5.54 -7.14 15.10
N PHE A 56 5.49 -8.23 15.87
CA PHE A 56 6.17 -9.48 15.51
C PHE A 56 5.60 -10.11 14.23
N ASP A 57 4.28 -10.10 14.07
CA ASP A 57 3.64 -10.58 12.86
C ASP A 57 4.05 -9.78 11.63
N LEU A 58 4.23 -8.46 11.78
CA LEU A 58 4.72 -7.64 10.70
C LEU A 58 6.14 -8.06 10.31
N ILE A 59 7.02 -8.29 11.28
CA ILE A 59 8.40 -8.74 11.02
C ILE A 59 8.43 -10.13 10.37
N ARG A 60 7.56 -11.05 10.79
CA ARG A 60 7.46 -12.41 10.22
C ARG A 60 6.92 -12.41 8.79
N ASN A 61 5.91 -11.59 8.51
CA ASN A 61 5.20 -11.60 7.23
C ASN A 61 5.70 -10.59 6.22
N THR A 62 6.44 -9.54 6.62
CA THR A 62 6.99 -8.59 5.65
C THR A 62 8.25 -9.18 5.01
N PRO A 63 8.26 -9.43 3.68
CA PRO A 63 9.49 -9.79 3.01
C PRO A 63 10.46 -8.61 3.14
N GLY A 64 11.69 -8.91 3.56
CA GLY A 64 12.74 -7.89 3.64
C GLY A 64 12.87 -7.13 2.33
N LYS A 65 13.23 -5.84 2.40
CA LYS A 65 13.60 -5.10 1.20
C LYS A 65 14.80 -5.81 0.59
N ARG A 66 14.65 -6.27 -0.66
CA ARG A 66 15.74 -6.86 -1.43
C ARG A 66 16.93 -5.91 -1.44
N SER A 67 18.13 -6.48 -1.49
CA SER A 67 19.37 -5.72 -1.43
C SER A 67 19.38 -4.60 -2.48
N LYS A 68 20.15 -3.53 -2.21
CA LYS A 68 20.30 -2.38 -3.12
C LYS A 68 20.66 -2.82 -4.56
N TYR A 69 21.34 -3.96 -4.69
CA TYR A 69 21.75 -4.59 -5.94
C TYR A 69 20.63 -5.40 -6.62
N GLU A 70 19.83 -6.15 -5.86
CA GLU A 70 18.67 -6.87 -6.41
C GLU A 70 17.56 -5.92 -6.89
N ILE A 71 17.33 -4.82 -6.17
CA ILE A 71 16.36 -3.80 -6.59
C ILE A 71 16.83 -3.14 -7.90
N ALA A 72 18.12 -2.83 -8.03
CA ALA A 72 18.68 -2.28 -9.26
C ALA A 72 18.51 -3.25 -10.45
N ALA A 73 18.87 -4.52 -10.26
CA ALA A 73 18.72 -5.56 -11.28
C ALA A 73 17.26 -5.78 -11.71
N GLU A 74 16.31 -5.75 -10.77
CA GLU A 74 14.89 -5.93 -11.08
C GLU A 74 14.27 -4.68 -11.72
N THR A 75 14.73 -3.47 -11.37
CA THR A 75 14.31 -2.23 -12.04
C THR A 75 14.83 -2.11 -13.48
N GLU A 76 16.00 -2.66 -13.79
CA GLU A 76 16.47 -2.81 -15.17
C GLU A 76 15.68 -3.89 -15.92
N ALA A 77 15.42 -5.05 -15.31
CA ALA A 77 14.67 -6.13 -15.93
C ALA A 77 13.19 -5.78 -16.22
N LYS A 78 12.57 -4.89 -15.43
CA LYS A 78 11.21 -4.38 -15.68
C LYS A 78 11.18 -3.24 -16.73
N ARG A 79 12.31 -2.58 -16.97
CA ARG A 79 12.45 -1.58 -18.06
C ARG A 79 12.64 -2.22 -19.44
N THR A 80 13.21 -3.42 -19.53
CA THR A 80 13.37 -4.14 -20.81
C THR A 80 12.09 -4.85 -21.26
N LYS A 81 11.23 -5.31 -20.35
CA LYS A 81 9.92 -5.89 -20.71
C LYS A 81 8.85 -4.86 -21.09
N SER A 82 8.90 -3.64 -20.56
CA SER A 82 7.91 -2.59 -20.88
C SER A 82 8.17 -1.84 -22.20
N LYS A 83 9.31 -2.10 -22.88
CA LYS A 83 9.66 -1.45 -24.17
C LYS A 83 9.25 -2.26 -25.42
N VAL A 84 8.82 -3.52 -25.29
CA VAL A 84 8.46 -4.36 -26.46
C VAL A 84 6.96 -4.38 -26.78
N GLU A 85 6.07 -4.00 -25.85
CA GLU A 85 4.62 -4.19 -26.06
C GLU A 85 3.81 -2.91 -26.34
N LYS A 86 4.38 -1.70 -26.32
CA LYS A 86 3.61 -0.47 -26.61
C LYS A 86 4.38 0.56 -27.43
N THR A 87 4.72 0.19 -28.67
CA THR A 87 4.83 1.12 -29.80
C THR A 87 3.83 0.68 -30.88
N SER A 88 2.62 1.25 -30.77
CA SER A 88 1.75 1.90 -31.79
C SER A 88 1.82 1.45 -33.26
N PRO A 89 0.70 1.55 -34.03
CA PRO A 89 0.27 2.90 -34.46
C PRO A 89 -1.25 3.16 -34.56
N GLU A 90 -1.51 4.46 -34.58
CA GLU A 90 -2.74 5.24 -34.79
C GLU A 90 -3.45 4.88 -36.13
N THR A 91 -4.73 5.15 -36.41
CA THR A 91 -5.30 6.49 -36.60
C THR A 91 -6.80 6.44 -36.98
N LYS A 92 -7.55 7.44 -36.49
CA LYS A 92 -8.62 8.24 -37.13
C LYS A 92 -10.00 7.63 -37.53
N ALA A 93 -11.01 8.30 -36.94
CA ALA A 93 -12.26 8.81 -37.54
C ALA A 93 -13.38 7.82 -37.89
N ASP A 94 -14.57 8.01 -37.30
CA ASP A 94 -15.66 8.71 -38.00
C ASP A 94 -16.80 9.13 -37.06
N LYS A 95 -17.45 10.24 -37.42
CA LYS A 95 -18.60 10.85 -36.75
C LYS A 95 -19.89 10.14 -37.16
N ARG A 96 -20.97 10.33 -36.38
CA ARG A 96 -22.43 10.40 -36.70
C ARG A 96 -23.21 9.61 -35.62
N LYS A 97 -23.91 10.27 -34.68
CA LYS A 97 -25.30 10.79 -34.80
C LYS A 97 -26.19 9.84 -35.62
N LEU A 98 -27.15 9.19 -34.96
CA LEU A 98 -28.55 8.94 -35.37
C LEU A 98 -29.08 7.65 -34.68
N SER A 99 -29.89 7.82 -33.64
CA SER A 99 -31.07 6.96 -33.42
C SER A 99 -32.04 7.14 -34.60
N PRO A 100 -33.12 6.33 -34.81
CA PRO A 100 -33.76 5.31 -33.95
C PRO A 100 -34.13 4.00 -34.71
N THR A 101 -34.67 2.98 -34.03
CA THR A 101 -35.83 2.22 -34.55
C THR A 101 -36.43 1.30 -33.50
N LYS A 102 -37.75 1.46 -33.33
CA LYS A 102 -38.68 0.49 -32.74
C LYS A 102 -38.91 -0.64 -33.75
N LEU A 103 -39.24 -1.83 -33.26
CA LEU A 103 -40.16 -2.86 -33.78
C LEU A 103 -39.68 -4.21 -33.24
N ASP A 104 -40.48 -5.21 -32.88
CA ASP A 104 -41.85 -5.35 -32.40
C ASP A 104 -42.00 -6.87 -32.13
N SER A 105 -42.89 -7.26 -31.22
CA SER A 105 -43.60 -8.55 -31.16
C SER A 105 -42.87 -9.90 -31.15
N ASP A 106 -43.12 -10.68 -30.09
CA ASP A 106 -43.70 -12.05 -30.12
C ASP A 106 -43.76 -12.56 -28.65
N SER A 107 -44.74 -13.28 -28.09
CA SER A 107 -46.09 -13.71 -28.46
C SER A 107 -46.71 -14.38 -27.22
N ARG A 108 -48.02 -14.23 -27.07
CA ARG A 108 -49.03 -15.21 -26.58
C ARG A 108 -48.60 -16.26 -25.54
N LYS A 109 -49.25 -16.26 -24.37
CA LYS A 109 -50.43 -17.09 -24.07
C LYS A 109 -51.06 -16.70 -22.74
#